data_AF-A0A527JNM0-F1
#
_entry.id   AF-A0A527JNM0-F1
#
_cell.length_a   1.000
_cell.length_b   1.000
_cell.length_c   1.000
_cell.angle_alpha   90.00
_cell.angle_beta   90.00
_cell.angle_gamma   90.00
#
_symmetry.space_group_name_H-M   'P 1'
#
loop_
_entity.id
_entity.type
_entity.pdbx_description
1 polymer ?
#
loop_
_entity_poly.entity_id
_entity_poly.type
_entity_poly.pdbx_seq_one_letter_code
_entity_poly.pdbx_strand_id
1 'polypeptide(L)' 'NAVQRLPEHQREVLMLIGVLGVSYEETAEICGCAVGTVKSRLNRARASVLEYLGNEPRQK' A
#
# COMPACT_ATOMS: atom_id res chain seq x y z
N ASN A 1 13.91 6.97 1.22
CA ASN A 1 13.25 6.05 0.27
C ASN A 1 11.76 6.34 0.16
N ALA A 2 11.18 6.25 -1.05
CA ALA A 2 9.78 6.61 -1.34
C ALA A 2 8.75 5.98 -0.38
N VAL A 3 8.95 4.72 0.00
CA VAL A 3 8.10 3.99 0.95
C VAL A 3 8.00 4.67 2.32
N GLN A 4 9.07 5.34 2.78
CA GLN A 4 9.09 6.06 4.07
C GLN A 4 8.30 7.38 4.05
N ARG A 5 7.90 7.85 2.87
CA ARG A 5 7.05 9.04 2.72
C ARG A 5 5.56 8.72 2.76
N LEU A 6 5.20 7.43 2.66
CA LEU A 6 3.82 7.01 2.75
C LEU A 6 3.24 7.26 4.16
N PRO A 7 1.94 7.59 4.26
CA PRO A 7 1.21 7.49 5.50
C PRO A 7 1.37 6.10 6.12
N GLU A 8 1.45 6.02 7.45
CA GLU A 8 1.77 4.79 8.18
C GLU A 8 0.89 3.61 7.77
N HIS A 9 -0.43 3.80 7.79
CA HIS A 9 -1.43 2.80 7.38
C HIS A 9 -1.30 2.32 5.92
N GLN A 10 -0.72 3.11 5.02
CA GLN A 10 -0.45 2.71 3.64
C GLN A 10 0.87 1.94 3.53
N ARG A 11 1.88 2.40 4.27
CA ARG A 11 3.19 1.73 4.36
C ARG A 11 3.04 0.33 4.94
N GLU A 12 2.31 0.20 6.04
CA GLU A 12 2.09 -1.07 6.74
C GLU A 12 1.47 -2.12 5.81
N VAL A 13 0.35 -1.78 5.15
CA VAL A 13 -0.30 -2.66 4.19
C VAL A 13 0.61 -3.01 3.00
N LEU A 14 1.41 -2.05 2.52
CA LEU A 14 2.36 -2.30 1.44
C LEU A 14 3.48 -3.26 1.87
N MET A 15 3.96 -3.18 3.10
CA MET A 15 4.98 -4.09 3.63
C MET A 15 4.42 -5.50 3.83
N LEU A 16 3.26 -5.63 4.47
CA LEU A 16 2.61 -6.92 4.74
C LEU A 16 2.34 -7.69 3.43
N ILE A 17 1.73 -7.04 2.44
CA ILE A 17 1.35 -7.71 1.20
C ILE A 17 2.52 -7.77 0.19
N GLY A 18 3.19 -6.64 -0.02
CA GLY A 18 4.17 -6.47 -1.09
C GLY A 18 5.57 -7.00 -0.76
N VAL A 19 5.90 -7.16 0.52
CA VAL A 19 7.23 -7.62 0.96
C VAL A 19 7.11 -8.95 1.69
N LEU A 20 6.18 -9.07 2.65
CA LEU A 20 6.03 -10.27 3.48
C LEU A 20 5.11 -11.33 2.85
N GLY A 21 4.35 -10.98 1.79
CA GLY A 21 3.48 -11.92 1.09
C GLY A 21 2.23 -12.34 1.88
N VAL A 22 1.85 -11.58 2.90
CA VAL A 22 0.65 -11.82 3.72
C VAL A 22 -0.61 -11.64 2.86
N SER A 23 -1.62 -12.46 3.11
CA SER A 23 -2.91 -12.37 2.41
C SER A 23 -3.65 -11.05 2.71
N TYR A 24 -4.64 -10.70 1.89
CA TYR A 24 -5.44 -9.49 2.14
C TYR A 24 -6.30 -9.63 3.40
N GLU A 25 -6.81 -10.83 3.66
CA GLU A 25 -7.65 -11.20 4.78
C GLU A 25 -6.85 -11.11 6.09
N GLU A 26 -5.68 -11.76 6.15
CA GLU A 26 -4.81 -11.72 7.34
C GLU A 26 -4.24 -10.31 7.57
N THR A 27 -3.92 -9.56 6.51
CA THR A 27 -3.54 -8.15 6.62
C THR A 27 -4.67 -7.31 7.22
N ALA A 28 -5.93 -7.61 6.88
CA ALA A 28 -7.09 -6.89 7.41
C ALA A 28 -7.25 -7.16 8.91
N GLU A 29 -7.02 -8.39 9.35
CA GLU A 29 -7.00 -8.78 10.76
C GLU A 29 -5.87 -8.08 11.52
N ILE A 30 -4.63 -8.13 11.01
CA ILE A 30 -3.45 -7.47 11.60
C ILE A 30 -3.68 -5.96 11.75
N CYS A 31 -4.18 -5.31 10.70
CA CYS A 31 -4.43 -3.87 10.68
C CYS A 31 -5.74 -3.44 11.36
N GLY A 32 -6.55 -4.38 11.88
CA GLY A 32 -7.84 -4.10 12.52
C GLY A 32 -8.82 -3.35 11.62
N CYS A 33 -8.91 -3.69 10.33
CA CYS A 33 -9.76 -3.00 9.36
C CYS A 33 -10.45 -3.95 8.38
N ALA A 34 -11.36 -3.44 7.54
CA ALA A 34 -12.01 -4.27 6.53
C ALA A 34 -11.06 -4.61 5.37
N VAL A 35 -11.22 -5.78 4.74
CA VAL A 35 -10.45 -6.19 3.55
C VAL A 35 -10.55 -5.16 2.41
N GLY A 36 -11.72 -4.53 2.23
CA GLY A 36 -11.89 -3.43 1.27
C GLY A 36 -11.02 -2.21 1.58
N THR A 37 -10.82 -1.90 2.87
CA THR A 37 -9.92 -0.85 3.32
C THR A 37 -8.47 -1.19 2.97
N VAL A 38 -8.03 -2.43 3.21
CA VAL A 38 -6.69 -2.92 2.83
C VAL A 38 -6.45 -2.72 1.33
N LYS A 39 -7.37 -3.18 0.47
CA LYS A 39 -7.27 -3.00 -0.99
C LYS A 39 -7.14 -1.52 -1.37
N SER A 40 -7.96 -0.65 -0.77
CA SER A 40 -7.92 0.80 -1.04
C SER A 40 -6.60 1.46 -0.58
N ARG A 41 -6.07 1.05 0.58
CA ARG A 41 -4.80 1.56 1.14
C ARG A 41 -3.64 1.11 0.27
N LEU A 42 -3.61 -0.15 -0.15
CA LEU A 42 -2.57 -0.70 -1.01
C LEU A 42 -2.54 0.00 -2.38
N ASN A 43 -3.71 0.26 -2.97
CA ASN A 43 -3.80 0.98 -4.25
C ASN A 43 -3.21 2.39 -4.14
N ARG A 44 -3.59 3.15 -3.10
CA ARG A 44 -3.03 4.49 -2.84
C ARG A 44 -1.53 4.44 -2.55
N ALA A 45 -1.07 3.46 -1.76
CA ALA A 45 0.34 3.27 -1.45
C ALA A 45 1.18 3.10 -2.73
N ARG A 46 0.74 2.25 -3.67
CA ARG A 46 1.42 2.02 -4.95
C ARG A 46 1.45 3.29 -5.81
N ALA A 47 0.33 3.99 -5.92
CA ALA A 47 0.25 5.24 -6.67
C ALA A 47 1.22 6.30 -6.12
N SER A 48 1.23 6.52 -4.81
CA SER A 48 2.14 7.48 -4.17
C SER A 48 3.61 7.09 -4.29
N VAL A 49 3.94 5.79 -4.20
CA VAL A 49 5.33 5.34 -4.44
C VAL A 49 5.78 5.64 -5.86
N LEU A 50 4.93 5.40 -6.87
CA LEU A 50 5.24 5.72 -8.26
C LEU A 50 5.46 7.23 -8.46
N GLU A 51 4.59 8.05 -7.89
CA GLU A 51 4.72 9.51 -7.88
C GLU A 51 6.04 9.97 -7.25
N TYR A 52 6.40 9.43 -6.09
CA TYR A 52 7.66 9.78 -5.41
C TYR A 52 8.92 9.33 -6.16
N LEU A 53 8.79 8.35 -7.05
CA LEU A 53 9.86 7.88 -7.92
C LEU A 53 9.90 8.65 -9.26
N GLY A 54 9.02 9.63 -9.46
CA GLY A 54 8.92 10.41 -10.70
C GLY A 54 8.37 9.59 -11.87
N ASN A 55 7.76 8.44 -11.59
CA ASN A 55 7.19 7.56 -12.59
C ASN A 55 5.69 7.86 -12.67
N GLU A 56 5.34 8.98 -13.30
CA GLU A 56 3.93 9.32 -13.53
C GLU A 56 3.29 8.20 -14.37
N PRO A 57 2.10 7.69 -13.98
CA PRO A 57 1.37 6.80 -14.87
C PRO A 57 1.12 7.58 -16.15
N ARG A 58 1.66 7.11 -17.28
CA ARG A 58 1.34 7.62 -18.62
C ARG A 58 -0.17 7.71 -18.74
N GLN A 59 -0.73 8.90 -18.54
CA GLN A 59 -2.11 9.17 -18.91
C GLN A 59 -2.16 9.08 -20.43
N LYS A 60 -3.13 8.28 -20.90
CA LYS A 60 -3.36 8.04 -22.33
C LYS A 60 -3.56 9.34 -23.08
#